data_AF-A0A6B3FG81-F1
#
_entry.id   AF-A0A6B3FG81-F1
#
_cell.length_a   1.000
_cell.length_b   1.000
_cell.length_c   1.000
_cell.angle_alpha   90.00
_cell.angle_beta   90.00
_cell.angle_gamma   90.00
#
_symmetry.space_group_name_H-M   'P 1'
#
loop_
_entity.id
_entity.type
_entity.pdbx_description
1 polymer ?
#
loop_
_entity_poly.entity_id
_entity_poly.type
_entity_poly.pdbx_seq_one_letter_code
_entity_poly.pdbx_strand_id
1 'polypeptide(L)'
;RLYDPIDRLGQFLNAYQSAAASLEKVAGLLAQEPGVPEPAVPRELPAARAELPGRQVDFDDVSFSYRTGGEVLPRFGLRLEAG
;
A
#
# COMPACT_ATOMS: atom_id res chain seq x y z
N ARG A 1 28.79 -19.82 40.11
CA ARG A 1 29.24 -18.62 39.35
C ARG A 1 30.08 -18.98 38.12
N LEU A 2 29.88 -20.16 37.51
CA LEU A 2 30.55 -20.56 36.25
C LEU A 2 29.62 -20.43 35.03
N TYR A 3 28.32 -20.21 35.25
CA TYR A 3 27.28 -20.17 34.20
C TYR A 3 26.83 -18.74 33.84
N ASP A 4 26.99 -17.78 34.76
CA ASP A 4 26.61 -16.37 34.55
C ASP A 4 27.17 -15.74 33.25
N PRO A 5 28.41 -16.03 32.81
CA PRO A 5 28.94 -15.50 31.56
C PRO A 5 28.28 -16.10 30.30
N ILE A 6 27.91 -17.39 30.38
CA ILE A 6 27.26 -18.11 29.26
C ILE A 6 25.82 -17.61 29.11
N ASP A 7 25.12 -17.38 30.22
CA ASP A 7 23.76 -16.83 30.21
C ASP A 7 23.73 -15.40 29.61
N ARG A 8 24.70 -14.55 29.96
CA ARG A 8 24.84 -13.21 29.37
C ARG A 8 25.14 -13.25 27.86
N LEU A 9 25.99 -14.18 27.42
CA LEU A 9 26.25 -14.37 25.99
C LEU A 9 24.99 -14.82 25.26
N GLY A 10 24.23 -15.76 25.84
CA GLY A 10 22.93 -16.18 25.31
C GLY A 10 21.94 -15.02 25.19
N GLN A 11 21.82 -14.18 26.21
CA GLN A 11 20.97 -12.98 26.18
C GLN A 11 21.42 -11.99 25.10
N PHE A 12 22.73 -11.76 24.96
CA PHE A 12 23.27 -10.87 23.92
C PHE A 12 23.00 -11.40 22.50
N LEU A 13 23.21 -12.69 22.27
CA LEU A 13 22.94 -13.33 20.98
C LEU A 13 21.47 -13.24 20.61
N ASN A 14 20.56 -13.46 21.57
CA ASN A 14 19.13 -13.30 21.35
C ASN A 14 18.76 -11.86 20.99
N ALA A 15 19.33 -10.88 21.70
CA ALA A 15 19.11 -9.46 21.41
C ALA A 15 19.64 -9.07 20.01
N TYR A 16 20.82 -9.55 19.64
CA TYR A 16 21.39 -9.34 18.30
C TYR A 16 20.52 -9.95 17.19
N GLN A 17 20.09 -11.20 17.35
CA GLN A 17 19.20 -11.87 16.39
C GLN A 17 17.87 -11.13 16.23
N SER A 18 17.28 -10.68 17.34
CA SER A 18 16.04 -9.90 17.32
C SER A 18 16.21 -8.56 16.60
N ALA A 19 17.31 -7.86 16.86
CA ALA A 19 17.64 -6.61 16.19
C ALA A 19 17.87 -6.79 14.69
N ALA A 20 18.63 -7.82 14.29
CA ALA A 20 18.88 -8.16 12.89
C ALA A 20 17.57 -8.48 12.15
N ALA A 21 16.71 -9.33 12.71
CA ALA A 21 15.42 -9.66 12.11
C ALA A 21 14.48 -8.44 12.01
N SER A 22 14.55 -7.51 12.97
CA SER A 22 13.78 -6.27 12.93
C SER A 22 14.29 -5.33 11.83
N LEU A 23 15.60 -5.23 11.68
CA LEU A 23 16.22 -4.43 10.62
C LEU A 23 15.88 -5.00 9.23
N GLU A 24 15.91 -6.32 9.06
CA GLU A 24 15.50 -6.98 7.81
C GLU A 24 14.05 -6.62 7.43
N LYS A 25 13.12 -6.62 8.39
CA LYS A 25 11.73 -6.22 8.14
C LYS A 25 11.61 -4.76 7.73
N VAL A 26 12.31 -3.85 8.40
CA VAL A 26 12.30 -2.42 8.06
C VAL A 26 12.90 -2.20 6.68
N ALA A 27 14.04 -2.82 6.39
CA ALA A 27 14.69 -2.76 5.08
C ALA A 27 13.77 -3.29 3.98
N GLY A 28 13.09 -4.41 4.21
CA GLY A 28 12.10 -4.96 3.29
C GLY A 28 10.92 -4.02 3.03
N LEU A 29 10.41 -3.36 4.07
CA LEU A 29 9.34 -2.37 3.92
C LEU A 29 9.79 -1.15 3.10
N LEU A 30 11.00 -0.64 3.35
CA LEU A 30 11.55 0.50 2.62
C LEU A 30 11.84 0.19 1.15
N ALA A 31 12.16 -1.07 0.85
CA ALA A 31 12.41 -1.55 -0.50
C ALA A 31 11.12 -1.86 -1.28
N GLN A 32 9.94 -1.79 -0.65
CA GLN A 32 8.68 -2.13 -1.29
C GLN A 32 8.30 -1.11 -2.37
N GLU A 33 8.19 -1.57 -3.60
CA GLU A 33 7.68 -0.75 -4.70
C GLU A 33 6.14 -0.64 -4.64
N PRO A 34 5.56 0.56 -4.88
CA PRO A 34 4.11 0.76 -4.94
C PRO A 34 3.48 -0.04 -6.08
N GLY A 35 2.39 -0.76 -5.79
CA GLY A 35 1.66 -1.52 -6.81
C GLY A 35 0.95 -0.65 -7.87
N VAL A 36 0.69 0.61 -7.55
CA VAL A 36 0.19 1.64 -8.46
C VAL A 36 1.12 2.84 -8.33
N PRO A 37 2.07 3.04 -9.26
CA PRO A 37 3.01 4.15 -9.16
C PRO A 37 2.30 5.48 -9.44
N GLU A 38 2.79 6.54 -8.80
CA GLU A 38 2.36 7.89 -9.14
C GLU A 38 2.85 8.28 -10.55
N PRO A 39 2.07 9.07 -11.31
CA PRO A 39 2.49 9.54 -12.62
C PRO A 39 3.66 10.53 -12.50
N ALA A 40 4.63 10.45 -13.42
CA ALA A 40 5.81 11.34 -13.43
C ALA A 40 5.46 12.84 -13.52
N VAL A 41 4.31 13.16 -14.14
CA VAL A 41 3.74 14.51 -14.17
C VAL A 41 2.30 14.40 -13.68
N PRO A 42 2.03 14.65 -12.39
CA PRO A 42 0.68 14.62 -11.86
C PRO A 42 -0.14 15.76 -12.46
N ARG A 43 -1.41 15.47 -12.75
CA ARG A 43 -2.38 16.48 -13.16
C ARG A 43 -3.29 16.80 -12.00
N GLU A 44 -3.45 18.08 -11.71
CA GLU A 44 -4.43 18.52 -10.73
C GLU A 44 -5.84 18.18 -11.21
N LEU A 45 -6.70 17.86 -10.25
CA LEU A 45 -8.11 17.68 -10.54
C LEU A 45 -8.72 19.03 -10.94
N PRO A 46 -9.62 19.07 -11.93
CA PRO A 46 -10.32 20.29 -12.31
C PRO A 46 -11.00 20.96 -11.11
N ALA A 47 -11.14 22.29 -11.11
CA ALA A 47 -11.86 22.99 -10.05
C ALA A 47 -13.32 22.49 -9.95
N ALA A 48 -13.83 22.36 -8.72
CA ALA A 48 -15.24 22.05 -8.51
C ALA A 48 -16.10 23.22 -9.02
N ARG A 49 -17.21 22.91 -9.71
CA ARG A 49 -18.20 23.93 -10.09
C ARG A 49 -19.00 24.28 -8.84
N ALA A 50 -18.96 25.55 -8.42
CA ALA A 50 -19.58 26.01 -7.17
C ALA A 50 -21.11 25.79 -7.11
N GLU A 51 -21.75 25.64 -8.27
CA GLU A 51 -23.21 25.52 -8.41
C GLU A 51 -23.71 24.08 -8.24
N LEU A 52 -22.83 23.09 -8.27
CA LEU A 52 -23.20 21.67 -8.18
C LEU A 52 -22.65 21.05 -6.88
N PRO A 53 -23.41 20.18 -6.21
CA PRO A 53 -23.00 19.50 -4.97
C PRO A 53 -21.86 18.50 -5.19
N GLY A 54 -21.51 18.17 -6.43
CA GLY A 54 -20.50 17.17 -6.76
C GLY A 54 -19.90 17.30 -8.16
N ARG A 55 -19.24 16.21 -8.59
CA ARG A 55 -18.61 16.08 -9.91
C ARG A 55 -19.28 14.96 -10.69
N GLN A 56 -19.33 15.12 -12.01
CA GLN A 56 -19.66 14.02 -12.90
C GLN A 56 -18.55 12.96 -12.82
N VAL A 57 -18.94 11.69 -12.83
CA VAL A 57 -18.02 10.55 -12.88
C VAL A 57 -18.42 9.67 -14.05
N ASP A 58 -17.47 9.42 -14.94
CA ASP A 58 -17.63 8.50 -16.07
C ASP A 58 -16.81 7.23 -15.82
N PHE A 59 -17.49 6.09 -15.81
CA PHE A 59 -16.89 4.78 -15.98
C PHE A 59 -16.97 4.42 -17.47
N ASP A 60 -15.82 4.29 -18.12
CA ASP A 60 -15.72 3.96 -19.55
C ASP A 60 -15.00 2.62 -19.74
N ASP A 61 -15.74 1.62 -20.23
CA ASP A 61 -15.28 0.24 -20.48
C ASP A 61 -14.44 -0.38 -19.34
N VAL A 62 -14.81 -0.11 -18.08
CA VAL A 62 -14.00 -0.51 -16.92
C VAL A 62 -14.31 -1.94 -16.49
N SER A 63 -13.28 -2.68 -16.05
CA SER A 63 -13.42 -3.92 -15.30
C SER A 63 -12.47 -3.92 -14.10
N PHE A 64 -12.79 -4.71 -13.07
CA PHE A 64 -11.95 -4.78 -11.87
C PHE A 64 -11.89 -6.19 -11.27
N SER A 65 -10.69 -6.57 -10.86
CA SER A 65 -10.39 -7.83 -10.18
C SER A 65 -9.28 -7.65 -9.15
N TYR A 66 -9.33 -8.43 -8.07
CA TYR A 66 -8.24 -8.51 -7.11
C TYR A 66 -7.18 -9.51 -7.56
N ARG A 67 -5.93 -9.31 -7.13
CA ARG A 67 -4.82 -10.24 -7.41
C ARG A 67 -5.07 -11.66 -6.85
N THR A 68 -5.84 -11.77 -5.77
CA THR A 68 -6.20 -13.04 -5.11
C THR A 68 -7.22 -13.88 -5.89
N GLY A 69 -7.67 -13.39 -7.06
CA GLY A 69 -8.59 -14.09 -7.94
C GLY A 69 -10.04 -13.67 -7.76
N GLY A 70 -10.84 -13.91 -8.81
CA GLY A 70 -12.25 -13.51 -8.92
C GLY A 70 -12.44 -12.15 -9.57
N GLU A 71 -13.24 -12.11 -10.63
CA GLU A 71 -13.74 -10.85 -11.19
C GLU A 71 -14.80 -10.29 -10.24
N VAL A 72 -14.61 -9.04 -9.82
CA VAL A 72 -15.55 -8.35 -8.91
C VAL A 72 -16.50 -7.48 -9.70
N LEU A 73 -15.97 -6.82 -10.73
CA LEU A 73 -16.72 -5.90 -11.56
C LEU A 73 -16.51 -6.29 -13.02
N PRO A 74 -17.48 -6.97 -13.64
CA PRO A 74 -17.47 -7.22 -15.07
C PRO A 74 -17.44 -5.91 -15.84
N ARG A 75 -17.00 -5.99 -17.09
CA ARG A 75 -16.89 -4.85 -17.98
C ARG A 75 -18.20 -4.07 -18.10
N PHE A 76 -18.17 -2.78 -17.78
CA PHE A 76 -19.34 -1.90 -17.91
C PHE A 76 -18.96 -0.44 -18.16
N GLY A 77 -19.94 0.34 -18.61
CA GLY A 77 -19.88 1.79 -18.68
C GLY A 77 -21.05 2.43 -17.93
N LEU A 78 -20.80 3.53 -17.23
CA LEU A 78 -21.79 4.23 -16.42
C LEU A 78 -21.41 5.71 -16.30
N ARG A 79 -22.37 6.61 -16.54
CA ARG A 79 -22.24 8.03 -16.23
C ARG A 79 -23.06 8.36 -14.99
N LEU A 80 -22.40 8.95 -14.00
CA LEU A 80 -23.01 9.55 -12.83
C LEU A 80 -22.94 11.06 -12.99
N GLU A 81 -24.10 11.71 -13.11
CA GLU A 81 -24.17 13.17 -13.19
C GLU A 81 -23.76 13.81 -11.86
N ALA A 82 -23.25 15.04 -11.93
CA ALA A 82 -23.11 15.87 -10.74
C ALA A 82 -24.51 16.19 -10.20
N GLY A 83 -24.78 15.77 -8.95
CA GLY A 83 -26.11 15.72 -8.33
C GLY A 83 -26.94 17.00 -8.37
#